data_AF-A0A6N9V8G2-F1
#
_entry.id   AF-A0A6N9V8G2-F1
#
_cell.length_a   1.000
_cell.length_b   1.000
_cell.length_c   1.000
_cell.angle_alpha   90.00
_cell.angle_beta   90.00
_cell.angle_gamma   90.00
#
_symmetry.space_group_name_H-M   'P 1'
#
loop_
_entity.id
_entity.type
_entity.pdbx_description
1 polymer ?
#
loop_
_entity_poly.entity_id
_entity_poly.type
_entity_poly.pdbx_seq_one_letter_code
_entity_poly.pdbx_strand_id
1 'polypeptide(L)'
;MPSDSAESSEPQIIHVPAGEGPSVWLSGDVYTVKLGHEESGGSLTLLEASVPPGGGPPLHIHADADEAFYLLSGELDITTRDTTYHVGPGDFVFVPKGTAHRFRNNGLHPARQLLLFTPSGVDRFFLEAGRKAEAGSPPPPPEQEDLDFVARVGERHHLFQADPQT
;
A
#
# COMPACT_ATOMS: atom_id res chain seq x y z
N MET A 1 18.12 6.37 -38.54
CA MET A 1 18.04 5.63 -37.26
C MET A 1 18.76 6.44 -36.20
N PRO A 2 18.09 7.27 -35.39
CA PRO A 2 18.72 7.80 -34.19
C PRO A 2 18.65 6.74 -33.09
N SER A 3 19.80 6.46 -32.48
CA SER A 3 19.96 5.60 -31.33
C SER A 3 19.36 6.28 -30.10
N ASP A 4 18.37 5.64 -29.48
CA ASP A 4 17.88 6.05 -28.17
C ASP A 4 18.82 5.44 -27.12
N SER A 5 19.89 6.17 -26.79
CA SER A 5 20.73 5.85 -25.65
C SER A 5 19.92 6.15 -24.41
N ALA A 6 19.40 5.10 -23.75
CA ALA A 6 18.91 5.20 -22.39
C ALA A 6 20.05 5.74 -21.52
N GLU A 7 19.97 7.03 -21.18
CA GLU A 7 20.86 7.62 -20.19
C GLU A 7 20.61 6.88 -18.87
N SER A 8 21.57 6.06 -18.44
CA SER A 8 21.55 5.55 -17.07
C SER A 8 21.83 6.73 -16.16
N SER A 9 20.80 7.22 -15.46
CA SER A 9 20.99 8.22 -14.41
C SER A 9 21.92 7.66 -13.35
N GLU A 10 22.85 8.47 -12.86
CA GLU A 10 23.74 8.09 -11.76
C GLU A 10 22.92 7.71 -10.51
N PRO A 11 23.43 6.79 -9.66
CA PRO A 11 22.73 6.42 -8.43
C PRO A 11 22.54 7.64 -7.53
N GLN A 12 21.29 7.98 -7.23
CA GLN A 12 20.92 9.12 -6.40
C GLN A 12 20.47 8.67 -5.01
N ILE A 13 20.87 9.43 -3.98
CA ILE A 13 20.31 9.27 -2.63
C ILE A 13 18.94 9.93 -2.59
N ILE A 14 17.95 9.19 -2.13
CA ILE A 14 16.58 9.66 -1.99
C ILE A 14 16.35 10.00 -0.53
N HIS A 15 15.93 11.24 -0.27
CA HIS A 15 15.52 11.72 1.05
C HIS A 15 14.12 12.32 0.95
N VAL A 16 13.15 11.65 1.57
CA VAL A 16 11.77 12.13 1.68
C VAL A 16 11.52 12.52 3.14
N PRO A 17 11.34 13.82 3.45
CA PRO A 17 11.05 14.26 4.80
C PRO A 17 9.80 13.62 5.42
N ALA A 18 9.70 13.70 6.75
CA ALA A 18 8.54 13.19 7.47
C ALA A 18 7.26 13.90 7.00
N GLY A 19 6.20 13.14 6.73
CA GLY A 19 4.94 13.66 6.20
C GLY A 19 4.96 14.09 4.72
N GLU A 20 6.12 14.05 4.05
CA GLU A 20 6.22 14.35 2.62
C GLU A 20 6.13 13.08 1.76
N GLY A 21 5.89 13.30 0.46
CA GLY A 21 5.69 12.25 -0.55
C GLY A 21 4.34 12.38 -1.24
N PRO A 22 4.15 11.76 -2.42
CA PRO A 22 2.82 11.64 -3.02
C PRO A 22 1.89 10.87 -2.08
N SER A 23 0.79 11.52 -1.67
CA SER A 23 -0.19 10.92 -0.77
C SER A 23 -1.55 10.75 -1.44
N VAL A 24 -2.17 9.60 -1.20
CA VAL A 24 -3.49 9.25 -1.71
C VAL A 24 -4.39 8.71 -0.60
N TRP A 25 -5.69 8.93 -0.75
CA TRP A 25 -6.75 8.26 -0.04
C TRP A 25 -7.18 7.03 -0.82
N LEU A 26 -7.16 5.88 -0.15
CA LEU A 26 -7.62 4.61 -0.71
C LEU A 26 -8.13 3.72 0.43
N SER A 27 -9.24 3.01 0.21
CA SER A 27 -9.80 2.09 1.21
C SER A 27 -10.05 2.69 2.61
N GLY A 28 -10.29 4.01 2.69
CA GLY A 28 -10.50 4.70 3.97
C GLY A 28 -9.21 5.03 4.74
N ASP A 29 -8.04 4.82 4.12
CA ASP A 29 -6.73 5.08 4.70
C ASP A 29 -5.99 6.18 3.93
N VAL A 30 -4.87 6.64 4.50
CA VAL A 30 -3.92 7.54 3.83
C VAL A 30 -2.65 6.77 3.52
N TYR A 31 -2.27 6.67 2.25
CA TYR A 31 -1.00 6.07 1.81
C TYR A 31 -0.10 7.15 1.25
N THR A 32 1.16 7.19 1.71
CA THR A 32 2.19 8.11 1.23
C THR A 32 3.35 7.34 0.64
N VAL A 33 3.65 7.56 -0.64
CA VAL A 33 4.78 6.94 -1.33
C VAL A 33 6.08 7.58 -0.82
N LYS A 34 6.95 6.76 -0.22
CA LYS A 34 8.30 7.15 0.20
C LYS A 34 9.37 6.74 -0.81
N LEU A 35 9.12 5.63 -1.51
CA LEU A 35 9.95 5.14 -2.61
C LEU A 35 9.06 4.40 -3.60
N GLY A 36 9.09 4.79 -4.88
CA GLY A 36 8.32 4.16 -5.95
C GLY A 36 9.18 3.32 -6.90
N HIS A 37 8.53 2.80 -7.94
CA HIS A 37 9.19 1.95 -8.94
C HIS A 37 10.25 2.69 -9.75
N GLU A 38 9.99 3.93 -10.12
CA GLU A 38 10.93 4.72 -10.93
C GLU A 38 12.21 5.02 -10.16
N GLU A 39 12.10 5.46 -8.91
CA GLU A 39 13.27 5.84 -8.13
C GLU A 39 14.05 4.63 -7.61
N SER A 40 13.39 3.50 -7.34
CA SER A 40 14.03 2.27 -6.87
C SER A 40 14.64 1.41 -7.98
N GLY A 41 14.45 1.78 -9.24
CA GLY A 41 14.82 0.93 -10.38
C GLY A 41 14.07 -0.41 -10.38
N GLY A 42 12.83 -0.44 -9.88
CA GLY A 42 12.00 -1.64 -9.80
C GLY A 42 12.28 -2.56 -8.60
N SER A 43 13.18 -2.18 -7.69
CA SER A 43 13.63 -3.07 -6.60
C SER A 43 12.68 -3.09 -5.40
N LEU A 44 12.19 -1.93 -4.96
CA LEU A 44 11.40 -1.79 -3.75
C LEU A 44 10.38 -0.65 -3.88
N THR A 45 9.12 -0.93 -3.54
CA THR A 45 8.16 0.12 -3.19
C THR A 45 8.11 0.26 -1.66
N LEU A 46 8.17 1.47 -1.14
CA LEU A 46 7.96 1.77 0.28
C LEU A 46 6.83 2.79 0.43
N LEU A 47 5.80 2.42 1.17
CA LEU A 47 4.70 3.31 1.56
C LEU A 47 4.70 3.50 3.07
N GLU A 48 4.31 4.70 3.50
CA GLU A 48 3.85 4.95 4.85
C GLU A 48 2.32 5.04 4.83
N ALA A 49 1.65 4.23 5.65
CA ALA A 49 0.19 4.22 5.75
C ALA A 49 -0.28 4.73 7.12
N SER A 50 -1.31 5.58 7.12
CA SER A 50 -2.09 5.92 8.31
C SER A 50 -3.49 5.33 8.16
N VAL A 51 -3.87 4.50 9.14
CA VAL A 51 -5.07 3.66 9.10
C VAL A 51 -6.01 4.11 10.23
N PRO A 52 -7.08 4.89 9.94
CA PRO A 52 -8.06 5.29 10.94
C PRO A 52 -8.78 4.10 11.58
N PRO A 53 -9.44 4.26 12.74
CA PRO A 53 -10.33 3.24 13.30
C PRO A 53 -11.34 2.72 12.26
N GLY A 54 -11.42 1.40 12.13
CA GLY A 54 -12.25 0.72 11.15
C GLY A 54 -11.69 0.66 9.72
N GLY A 55 -10.57 1.34 9.45
CA GLY A 55 -9.88 1.34 8.15
C GLY A 55 -9.10 0.06 7.87
N GLY A 56 -8.45 0.04 6.71
CA GLY A 56 -7.77 -1.12 6.14
C GLY A 56 -8.47 -1.71 4.91
N PRO A 57 -7.71 -2.32 3.98
CA PRO A 57 -8.25 -2.83 2.73
C PRO A 57 -9.14 -4.06 2.93
N PRO A 58 -10.01 -4.38 1.95
CA PRO A 58 -10.65 -5.69 1.89
C PRO A 58 -9.61 -6.80 1.73
N LEU A 59 -10.08 -8.06 1.82
CA LEU A 59 -9.23 -9.22 1.52
C LEU A 59 -8.74 -9.14 0.08
N HIS A 60 -7.43 -9.22 -0.14
CA HIS A 60 -6.80 -9.07 -1.44
C HIS A 60 -5.55 -9.95 -1.59
N ILE A 61 -5.07 -10.06 -2.83
CA ILE A 61 -3.90 -10.82 -3.24
C ILE A 61 -3.04 -9.96 -4.17
N HIS A 62 -1.74 -9.87 -3.90
CA HIS A 62 -0.74 -9.44 -4.87
C HIS A 62 -0.22 -10.66 -5.64
N ALA A 63 -0.35 -10.72 -6.96
CA ALA A 63 0.19 -11.86 -7.71
C ALA A 63 1.73 -11.79 -7.88
N ASP A 64 2.27 -10.57 -7.96
CA ASP A 64 3.66 -10.38 -8.41
C ASP A 64 4.62 -9.88 -7.32
N ALA A 65 4.10 -9.32 -6.22
CA ALA A 65 4.91 -8.71 -5.17
C ALA A 65 4.63 -9.34 -3.80
N ASP A 66 5.70 -9.63 -3.06
CA ASP A 66 5.62 -9.91 -1.63
C ASP A 66 5.33 -8.59 -0.89
N GLU A 67 4.64 -8.67 0.25
CA GLU A 67 4.36 -7.51 1.10
C GLU A 67 4.91 -7.71 2.50
N ALA A 68 5.53 -6.67 3.06
CA ALA A 68 5.97 -6.65 4.44
C ALA A 68 5.39 -5.45 5.19
N PHE A 69 4.92 -5.70 6.40
CA PHE A 69 4.31 -4.74 7.31
C PHE A 69 5.28 -4.48 8.47
N TYR A 70 5.51 -3.22 8.81
CA TYR A 70 6.21 -2.83 10.04
C TYR A 70 5.42 -1.75 10.77
N LEU A 71 4.91 -2.07 11.97
CA LEU A 71 4.03 -1.15 12.67
C LEU A 71 4.82 -0.10 13.47
N LEU A 72 4.48 1.17 13.28
CA LEU A 72 5.13 2.30 13.93
C LEU A 72 4.37 2.76 15.19
N SER A 73 3.04 2.75 15.13
CA SER A 73 2.17 3.14 16.26
C SER A 73 0.75 2.58 16.09
N GLY A 74 0.01 2.47 17.18
CA GLY A 74 -1.35 1.91 17.17
C GLY A 74 -1.35 0.38 17.12
N GLU A 75 -2.47 -0.20 16.70
CA GLU A 75 -2.69 -1.65 16.66
C GLU A 75 -3.43 -2.01 15.37
N LEU A 76 -3.07 -3.14 14.75
CA LEU A 76 -3.74 -3.67 13.56
C LEU A 76 -3.96 -5.18 13.71
N ASP A 77 -5.06 -5.66 13.14
CA ASP A 77 -5.28 -7.08 12.91
C ASP A 77 -4.91 -7.40 11.46
N ILE A 78 -3.87 -8.20 11.24
CA ILE A 78 -3.52 -8.73 9.92
C ILE A 78 -4.11 -10.13 9.80
N THR A 79 -5.07 -10.30 8.88
CA THR A 79 -5.77 -11.56 8.66
C THR A 79 -5.32 -12.18 7.36
N THR A 80 -4.85 -13.43 7.44
CA THR A 80 -4.69 -14.35 6.31
C THR A 80 -5.85 -15.35 6.30
N ARG A 81 -5.89 -16.29 5.35
CA ARG A 81 -6.91 -17.35 5.33
C ARG A 81 -6.98 -18.12 6.65
N ASP A 82 -5.84 -18.45 7.23
CA ASP A 82 -5.76 -19.42 8.32
C ASP A 82 -5.61 -18.76 9.70
N THR A 83 -5.17 -17.51 9.77
CA THR A 83 -4.76 -16.87 11.03
C THR A 83 -4.94 -15.36 10.99
N THR A 84 -5.36 -14.80 12.12
CA THR A 84 -5.28 -13.37 12.42
C THR A 84 -4.15 -13.12 13.39
N TYR A 85 -3.29 -12.17 13.04
CA TYR A 85 -2.19 -11.68 13.85
C TYR A 85 -2.58 -10.32 14.44
N HIS A 86 -2.49 -10.17 15.75
CA HIS A 86 -2.62 -8.88 16.43
C HIS A 86 -1.25 -8.23 16.46
N VAL A 87 -1.11 -7.10 15.77
CA VAL A 87 0.18 -6.46 15.48
C VAL A 87 0.23 -5.13 16.23
N GLY A 88 1.29 -4.96 17.03
CA GLY A 88 1.60 -3.74 17.80
C GLY A 88 2.90 -3.07 17.35
N PRO A 89 3.26 -1.90 17.91
CA PRO A 89 4.42 -1.14 17.45
C PRO A 89 5.74 -1.93 17.58
N GLY A 90 6.51 -1.97 16.49
CA GLY A 90 7.74 -2.75 16.39
C GLY A 90 7.55 -4.18 15.86
N ASP A 91 6.32 -4.66 15.77
CA ASP A 91 6.04 -5.96 15.15
C ASP A 91 6.20 -5.88 13.63
N PHE A 92 6.62 -7.01 13.07
CA PHE A 92 6.85 -7.21 11.64
C PHE A 92 6.06 -8.42 11.15
N VAL A 93 5.40 -8.27 9.99
CA VAL A 93 4.69 -9.36 9.32
C VAL A 93 5.12 -9.39 7.86
N PHE A 94 5.38 -10.58 7.32
CA PHE A 94 5.70 -10.79 5.91
C PHE A 94 4.65 -11.69 5.27
N VAL A 95 4.11 -11.26 4.14
CA VAL A 95 3.11 -11.97 3.35
C VAL A 95 3.69 -12.27 1.96
N PRO A 96 3.95 -13.55 1.65
CA PRO A 96 4.40 -13.93 0.31
C PRO A 96 3.33 -13.62 -0.74
N LYS A 97 3.76 -13.25 -1.94
CA LYS A 97 2.88 -13.07 -3.10
C LYS A 97 2.01 -14.31 -3.35
N GLY A 98 0.81 -14.08 -3.87
CA GLY A 98 -0.22 -15.10 -4.04
C GLY A 98 -0.96 -15.46 -2.75
N THR A 99 -0.61 -14.86 -1.61
CA THR A 99 -1.29 -15.11 -0.33
C THR A 99 -2.40 -14.09 -0.10
N ALA A 100 -3.63 -14.59 0.10
CA ALA A 100 -4.76 -13.73 0.43
C ALA A 100 -4.62 -13.17 1.85
N HIS A 101 -4.73 -11.86 1.97
CA HIS A 101 -4.63 -11.19 3.26
C HIS A 101 -5.35 -9.84 3.28
N ARG A 102 -5.52 -9.30 4.48
CA ARG A 102 -5.98 -7.92 4.74
C ARG A 102 -5.39 -7.46 6.07
N PHE A 103 -5.42 -6.15 6.30
CA PHE A 103 -5.29 -5.61 7.64
C PHE A 103 -6.51 -4.78 8.00
N ARG A 104 -6.80 -4.65 9.30
CA ARG A 104 -7.88 -3.80 9.80
C ARG A 104 -7.48 -3.15 11.12
N ASN A 105 -7.78 -1.86 11.28
CA ASN A 105 -7.67 -1.20 12.56
C ASN A 105 -8.95 -1.41 13.37
N ASN A 106 -8.92 -2.34 14.33
CA ASN A 106 -10.03 -2.58 15.26
C ASN A 106 -9.95 -1.74 16.55
N GLY A 107 -8.91 -0.90 16.69
CA GLY A 107 -8.70 -0.02 17.82
C GLY A 107 -9.49 1.30 17.74
N LEU A 108 -9.30 2.15 18.75
CA LEU A 108 -9.97 3.46 18.88
C LEU A 108 -9.14 4.63 18.35
N HIS A 109 -7.87 4.39 17.98
CA HIS A 109 -6.93 5.40 17.54
C HIS A 109 -6.33 5.02 16.19
N PRO A 110 -5.90 6.00 15.36
CA PRO A 110 -5.22 5.71 14.12
C PRO A 110 -3.94 4.89 14.34
N ALA A 111 -3.72 3.91 13.47
CA ALA A 111 -2.46 3.17 13.37
C ALA A 111 -1.56 3.79 12.29
N ARG A 112 -0.24 3.61 12.43
CA ARG A 112 0.75 3.97 11.40
C ARG A 112 1.66 2.79 11.14
N GLN A 113 1.90 2.48 9.87
CA GLN A 113 2.77 1.39 9.44
C GLN A 113 3.60 1.76 8.23
N LEU A 114 4.68 1.02 8.02
CA LEU A 114 5.36 0.93 6.74
C LEU A 114 4.88 -0.30 5.99
N LEU A 115 4.63 -0.14 4.70
CA LEU A 115 4.36 -1.21 3.75
C LEU A 115 5.51 -1.27 2.75
N LEU A 116 6.09 -2.45 2.60
CA LEU A 116 7.22 -2.71 1.71
C LEU A 116 6.79 -3.75 0.69
N PHE A 117 7.04 -3.48 -0.59
CA PHE A 117 6.71 -4.40 -1.66
C PHE A 117 7.93 -4.71 -2.52
N THR A 118 8.16 -6.00 -2.76
CA THR A 118 9.24 -6.48 -3.62
C THR A 118 8.77 -7.62 -4.54
N PRO A 119 9.07 -7.57 -5.85
CA PRO A 119 9.61 -6.43 -6.59
C PRO A 119 8.69 -5.20 -6.53
N SER A 120 9.22 -4.03 -6.89
CA SER A 120 8.45 -2.78 -6.88
C SER A 120 7.38 -2.75 -7.97
N GLY A 121 6.43 -1.83 -7.86
CA GLY A 121 5.40 -1.56 -8.87
C GLY A 121 4.03 -1.26 -8.27
N VAL A 122 3.79 -1.69 -7.03
CA VAL A 122 2.50 -1.53 -6.35
C VAL A 122 2.16 -0.05 -6.09
N ASP A 123 3.16 0.85 -5.99
CA ASP A 123 2.95 2.30 -5.92
C ASP A 123 2.09 2.84 -7.07
N ARG A 124 2.24 2.28 -8.27
CA ARG A 124 1.46 2.70 -9.44
C ARG A 124 -0.03 2.42 -9.26
N PHE A 125 -0.38 1.29 -8.63
CA PHE A 125 -1.76 1.01 -8.24
C PHE A 125 -2.28 2.07 -7.28
N PHE A 126 -1.54 2.39 -6.22
CA PHE A 126 -1.99 3.39 -5.24
C PHE A 126 -2.17 4.76 -5.86
N LEU A 127 -1.22 5.22 -6.69
CA LEU A 127 -1.26 6.53 -7.33
C LEU A 127 -2.37 6.64 -8.37
N GLU A 128 -2.74 5.53 -9.02
CA GLU A 128 -3.79 5.49 -10.04
C GLU A 128 -5.19 5.28 -9.45
N ALA A 129 -5.33 4.35 -8.50
CA ALA A 129 -6.60 4.00 -7.88
C ALA A 129 -7.02 4.99 -6.79
N GLY A 130 -6.06 5.58 -6.10
CA GLY A 130 -6.28 6.49 -4.98
C GLY A 130 -6.66 7.89 -5.42
N ARG A 131 -7.47 8.57 -4.61
CA ARG A 131 -7.73 10.01 -4.76
C ARG A 131 -6.60 10.77 -4.09
N LYS A 132 -6.13 11.89 -4.66
CA LYS A 132 -5.08 12.71 -4.02
C LYS A 132 -5.52 13.13 -2.61
N ALA A 133 -4.67 12.85 -1.62
CA ALA A 133 -4.96 13.21 -0.24
C ALA A 133 -4.72 14.72 0.00
N GLU A 134 -5.58 15.31 0.82
CA GLU A 134 -5.41 16.67 1.33
C GLU A 134 -4.87 16.61 2.76
N ALA A 135 -3.80 17.36 3.02
CA ALA A 135 -3.15 17.38 4.33
C ALA A 135 -4.13 17.86 5.41
N GLY A 136 -4.27 17.08 6.48
CA GLY A 136 -5.16 17.40 7.61
C GLY A 136 -6.63 17.05 7.40
N SER A 137 -7.01 16.55 6.22
CA SER A 137 -8.37 16.09 5.93
C SER A 137 -8.46 14.55 6.02
N PRO A 138 -9.54 13.99 6.59
CA PRO A 138 -9.76 12.56 6.56
C PRO A 138 -10.14 12.09 5.14
N PRO A 139 -9.90 10.82 4.79
CA PRO A 139 -10.41 10.25 3.55
C PRO A 139 -11.94 10.37 3.50
N PRO A 140 -12.53 10.79 2.37
CA PRO A 140 -13.98 10.81 2.21
C PRO A 140 -14.54 9.38 2.26
N PRO A 141 -15.82 9.20 2.62
CA PRO A 141 -16.48 7.91 2.47
C PRO A 141 -16.38 7.42 1.02
N PRO A 142 -16.08 6.14 0.77
CA PRO A 142 -16.00 5.62 -0.59
C PRO A 142 -17.38 5.57 -1.24
N GLU A 143 -17.45 5.95 -2.51
CA GLU A 143 -18.65 5.79 -3.35
C GLU A 143 -18.56 4.47 -4.14
N GLN A 144 -19.70 3.95 -4.63
CA GLN A 144 -19.70 2.69 -5.39
C GLN A 144 -18.81 2.76 -6.65
N GLU A 145 -18.83 3.90 -7.33
CA GLU A 145 -18.00 4.13 -8.52
C GLU A 145 -16.50 4.06 -8.19
N ASP A 146 -16.10 4.49 -6.99
CA ASP A 146 -14.72 4.34 -6.52
C ASP A 146 -14.35 2.87 -6.38
N LEU A 147 -15.23 2.07 -5.76
CA LEU A 147 -14.97 0.64 -5.57
C LEU A 147 -14.80 -0.09 -6.91
N ASP A 148 -15.68 0.19 -7.87
CA ASP A 148 -15.61 -0.40 -9.20
C ASP A 148 -14.35 0.05 -9.96
N PHE A 149 -13.95 1.31 -9.80
CA PHE A 149 -12.72 1.83 -10.39
C PHE A 149 -11.48 1.18 -9.79
N VAL A 150 -11.42 1.09 -8.46
CA VAL A 150 -10.32 0.43 -7.72
C VAL A 150 -10.17 -1.02 -8.16
N ALA A 151 -11.26 -1.77 -8.31
CA ALA A 151 -11.23 -3.14 -8.79
C ALA A 151 -10.61 -3.25 -10.21
N ARG A 152 -11.04 -2.39 -11.15
CA ARG A 152 -10.49 -2.36 -12.52
C ARG A 152 -9.01 -1.98 -12.55
N VAL A 153 -8.59 -1.02 -11.73
CA VAL A 153 -7.18 -0.63 -11.62
C VAL A 153 -6.37 -1.78 -11.01
N GLY A 154 -6.92 -2.46 -10.00
CA GLY A 154 -6.32 -3.64 -9.39
C GLY A 154 -5.98 -4.73 -10.41
N GLU A 155 -6.90 -5.06 -11.31
CA GLU A 155 -6.64 -6.03 -12.39
C GLU A 155 -5.45 -5.64 -13.28
N ARG A 156 -5.30 -4.36 -13.62
CA ARG A 156 -4.16 -3.86 -14.41
C ARG A 156 -2.81 -3.96 -13.69
N HIS A 157 -2.84 -3.89 -12.36
CA HIS A 157 -1.66 -3.92 -11.50
C HIS A 157 -1.49 -5.26 -10.77
N HIS A 158 -2.23 -6.29 -11.18
CA HIS A 158 -2.15 -7.64 -10.65
C HIS A 158 -2.38 -7.71 -9.12
N LEU A 159 -3.27 -6.84 -8.64
CA LEU A 159 -3.79 -6.78 -7.29
C LEU A 159 -5.28 -7.09 -7.34
N PHE A 160 -5.66 -8.23 -6.76
CA PHE A 160 -7.01 -8.77 -6.89
C PHE A 160 -7.72 -8.75 -5.55
N GLN A 161 -8.99 -8.39 -5.55
CA GLN A 161 -9.85 -8.65 -4.41
C GLN A 161 -10.07 -10.16 -4.29
N ALA A 162 -9.85 -10.72 -3.11
CA ALA A 162 -10.02 -12.14 -2.85
C ALA A 162 -11.42 -12.43 -2.27
N ASP A 163 -11.97 -13.58 -2.63
CA ASP A 163 -13.21 -14.08 -2.03
C ASP A 163 -12.90 -14.64 -0.64
N PRO A 164 -13.61 -14.19 0.43
CA PRO A 164 -13.49 -14.76 1.77
C PRO A 164 -13.72 -16.28 1.86
N GLN A 165 -14.37 -16.90 0.86
CA GLN A 165 -14.68 -18.33 0.85
C GLN A 165 -13.70 -19.20 0.05
N THR A 166 -12.70 -18.63 -0.63
CA THR A 166 -11.73 -19.38 -1.45
C THR A 166 -10.37 -19.57 -0.81
#